data_AF-A0A2U3KNI0-F1
#
_entry.id   AF-A0A2U3KNI0-F1
#
_cell.length_a   1.000
_cell.length_b   1.000
_cell.length_c   1.000
_cell.angle_alpha   90.00
_cell.angle_beta   90.00
_cell.angle_gamma   90.00
#
_symmetry.space_group_name_H-M   'P 1'
#
loop_
_entity.id
_entity.type
_entity.pdbx_description
1 polymer ?
#
loop_
_entity_poly.entity_id
_entity_poly.type
_entity_poly.pdbx_seq_one_letter_code
_entity_poly.pdbx_strand_id
1 'polypeptide(L)'
;MYVILSYESGRRTEGILLAVSAGRLRVVIRRLNDTLELRLTGGRWISEDGSHVEIESLISDDEAGMAAFYSRFVPLTRTACN
;
A
#
# COMPACT_ATOMS: atom_id res chain seq x y z
N MET A 1 -12.04 -2.11 -1.44
CA MET A 1 -10.74 -2.77 -1.20
C MET A 1 -10.10 -2.20 0.05
N TYR A 2 -9.85 -3.03 1.04
CA TYR A 2 -9.16 -2.69 2.28
C TYR A 2 -7.69 -3.10 2.19
N VAL A 3 -6.85 -2.41 2.95
CA VAL A 3 -5.42 -2.67 3.05
C VAL A 3 -5.01 -2.69 4.51
N ILE A 4 -4.14 -3.63 4.86
CA ILE A 4 -3.42 -3.62 6.14
C ILE A 4 -1.99 -3.14 5.86
N LEU A 5 -1.63 -2.04 6.51
CA LEU A 5 -0.30 -1.46 6.48
C LEU A 5 0.44 -1.83 7.75
N SER A 6 1.71 -2.19 7.62
CA SER A 6 2.60 -2.38 8.76
C SER A 6 3.76 -1.38 8.70
N TYR A 7 4.07 -0.80 9.87
CA TYR A 7 5.15 0.16 10.04
C TYR A 7 6.33 -0.52 10.74
N GLU A 8 7.55 -0.03 10.53
CA GLU A 8 8.76 -0.54 11.21
C GLU A 8 8.66 -0.49 12.74
N SER A 9 7.84 0.42 13.29
CA SER A 9 7.55 0.50 14.72
C SER A 9 6.75 -0.70 15.26
N GLY A 10 6.34 -1.65 14.41
CA GLY A 10 5.43 -2.74 14.73
C GLY A 10 3.95 -2.33 14.73
N ARG A 11 3.63 -1.05 14.47
CA ARG A 11 2.26 -0.57 14.37
C ARG A 11 1.62 -1.17 13.11
N ARG A 12 0.40 -1.69 13.26
CA ARG A 12 -0.44 -2.08 12.13
C ARG A 12 -1.63 -1.15 12.01
N THR A 13 -2.02 -0.85 10.79
CA THR A 13 -3.09 0.10 10.54
C THR A 13 -3.91 -0.37 9.37
N GLU A 14 -5.23 -0.29 9.54
CA GLU A 14 -6.18 -0.64 8.53
C GLU A 14 -6.63 0.60 7.76
N GLY A 15 -6.68 0.48 6.44
CA GLY A 15 -7.09 1.55 5.56
C GLY A 15 -7.97 1.08 4.41
N ILE A 16 -8.54 2.06 3.72
CA ILE A 16 -9.27 1.89 2.47
C ILE A 16 -8.40 2.39 1.35
N LEU A 17 -8.13 1.52 0.38
CA LEU A 17 -7.33 1.88 -0.79
C LEU A 17 -8.19 2.70 -1.75
N LEU A 18 -7.79 3.95 -2.00
CA LEU A 18 -8.49 4.86 -2.91
C LEU A 18 -7.96 4.78 -4.34
N ALA A 19 -6.64 4.68 -4.49
CA ALA A 19 -6.00 4.72 -5.79
C ALA A 19 -4.67 3.97 -5.79
N VAL A 20 -4.36 3.39 -6.94
CA VAL A 20 -3.12 2.66 -7.22
C VAL A 20 -2.57 3.09 -8.56
N SER A 21 -1.29 3.47 -8.57
CA SER A 21 -0.50 3.65 -9.79
C SER A 21 0.86 3.00 -9.62
N ALA A 22 1.71 3.12 -10.66
CA ALA A 22 2.97 2.40 -10.78
C ALA A 22 4.10 2.82 -9.80
N GLY A 23 3.76 3.21 -8.58
CA GLY A 23 4.71 3.72 -7.58
C GLY A 23 4.07 4.71 -6.63
N ARG A 24 2.73 4.82 -6.64
CA ARG A 24 1.99 5.64 -5.70
C ARG A 24 0.74 4.91 -5.25
N LEU A 25 0.44 4.99 -3.96
CA LEU A 25 -0.80 4.52 -3.37
C LEU A 25 -1.42 5.66 -2.60
N ARG A 26 -2.76 5.71 -2.59
CA ARG A 26 -3.51 6.60 -1.70
C ARG A 26 -4.44 5.77 -0.86
N VAL A 27 -4.32 5.92 0.45
CA VAL A 27 -5.05 5.13 1.44
C VAL A 27 -5.71 6.06 2.43
N VAL A 28 -7.00 5.90 2.67
CA VAL A 28 -7.64 6.54 3.84
C VAL A 28 -7.41 5.63 5.02
N ILE A 29 -6.79 6.16 6.06
CA ILE A 29 -6.56 5.40 7.29
C ILE A 29 -7.82 5.48 8.14
N ARG A 30 -8.37 4.34 8.59
CA ARG A 30 -9.53 4.40 9.48
C ARG A 30 -9.14 5.12 10.78
N ARG A 31 -10.01 6.02 11.26
CA ARG A 31 -9.87 6.82 12.49
C ARG A 31 -8.90 8.01 12.42
N LEU A 32 -8.10 8.10 11.36
CA LEU A 32 -7.42 9.34 11.00
C LEU A 32 -8.28 9.97 9.91
N ASN A 33 -8.73 11.22 10.11
CA ASN A 33 -9.51 11.93 9.10
C ASN A 33 -8.56 12.45 8.00
N ASP A 34 -7.74 11.55 7.47
CA ASP A 34 -6.56 11.85 6.68
C ASP A 34 -6.34 10.78 5.60
N THR A 35 -5.70 11.20 4.51
CA THR A 35 -5.32 10.34 3.40
C THR A 35 -3.80 10.21 3.40
N LEU A 36 -3.33 8.99 3.59
CA LEU A 36 -1.92 8.64 3.48
C LEU A 36 -1.55 8.44 2.01
N GLU A 37 -0.58 9.21 1.53
CA GLU A 37 0.09 8.92 0.26
C GLU A 37 1.37 8.09 0.50
N LEU A 38 1.48 6.95 -0.19
CA LEU A 38 2.70 6.15 -0.20
C LEU A 38 3.38 6.25 -1.56
N ARG A 39 4.71 6.39 -1.56
CA ARG A 39 5.54 6.42 -2.77
C ARG A 39 6.53 5.28 -2.75
N LEU A 40 6.64 4.57 -3.88
CA LEU A 40 7.63 3.51 -4.01
C LEU A 40 8.99 4.10 -4.35
N THR A 41 9.97 3.92 -3.47
CA THR A 41 11.35 4.38 -3.66
C THR A 41 12.29 3.24 -3.31
N GLY A 42 13.16 2.84 -4.23
CA GLY A 42 14.13 1.76 -3.98
C GLY A 42 13.49 0.43 -3.58
N GLY A 43 12.30 0.11 -4.11
CA GLY A 43 11.55 -1.11 -3.77
C GLY A 43 10.80 -1.07 -2.44
N ARG A 44 10.79 0.07 -1.73
CA ARG A 44 10.09 0.24 -0.45
C ARG A 44 9.01 1.31 -0.55
N TRP A 45 7.88 1.11 0.12
CA TRP A 45 6.84 2.13 0.22
C TRP A 45 7.17 3.11 1.34
N ILE A 46 7.16 4.39 1.01
CA ILE A 46 7.53 5.48 1.91
C ILE A 46 6.32 6.40 2.06
N SER A 47 5.92 6.70 3.30
CA SER A 47 4.88 7.69 3.60
C SER A 47 5.40 9.12 3.47
N GLU A 48 4.47 10.08 3.51
CA GLU A 48 4.77 11.52 3.44
C GLU A 48 5.70 12.02 4.54
N ASP A 49 5.69 11.38 5.72
CA ASP A 49 6.59 11.67 6.84
C ASP A 49 7.97 10.96 6.73
N GLY A 50 8.20 10.21 5.65
CA GLY A 50 9.43 9.47 5.41
C GLY A 50 9.46 8.07 6.04
N SER A 51 8.42 7.65 6.76
CA SER A 51 8.38 6.31 7.36
C SER A 51 8.30 5.22 6.29
N HIS A 52 8.99 4.11 6.54
CA HIS A 52 8.82 2.90 5.76
C HIS A 52 7.52 2.20 6.16
N VAL A 53 6.77 1.78 5.14
CA VAL A 53 5.50 1.09 5.27
C VAL A 53 5.53 -0.15 4.40
N GLU A 54 5.03 -1.26 4.92
CA GLU A 54 4.81 -2.48 4.15
C GLU A 54 3.32 -2.72 3.95
N ILE A 55 2.98 -3.29 2.80
CA ILE A 55 1.62 -3.73 2.52
C ILE A 55 1.50 -5.18 2.94
N GLU A 56 0.92 -5.39 4.12
CA GLU A 56 0.80 -6.71 4.71
C GLU A 56 -0.30 -7.53 4.05
N SER A 57 -1.45 -6.91 3.77
CA SER A 57 -2.59 -7.61 3.19
C SER A 57 -3.51 -6.69 2.42
N LEU A 58 -4.21 -7.26 1.44
CA LEU A 58 -5.24 -6.62 0.64
C LEU A 58 -6.49 -7.49 0.65
N ILE A 59 -7.61 -6.84 0.95
CA ILE A 59 -8.89 -7.52 1.12
C ILE A 59 -9.89 -6.87 0.17
N SER A 60 -10.45 -7.66 -0.74
CA SER A 60 -11.46 -7.20 -1.69
C SER A 60 -12.49 -8.30 -1.87
N ASP A 61 -13.77 -7.94 -1.89
CA ASP A 61 -14.85 -8.84 -2.29
C ASP A 61 -14.98 -8.93 -3.83
N ASP A 62 -14.26 -8.07 -4.56
CA ASP A 62 -14.23 -8.01 -6.01
C ASP A 62 -12.91 -8.58 -6.55
N GLU A 63 -13.03 -9.69 -7.29
CA GLU A 63 -11.92 -10.40 -7.94
C GLU A 63 -11.29 -9.55 -9.07
N ALA A 64 -12.11 -8.79 -9.81
CA ALA A 64 -11.62 -7.93 -10.89
C ALA A 64 -10.79 -6.78 -10.33
N GLY A 65 -11.23 -6.16 -9.24
CA GLY A 65 -10.48 -5.15 -8.49
C GLY A 65 -9.15 -5.68 -7.96
N MET A 66 -9.12 -6.93 -7.49
CA MET A 66 -7.89 -7.57 -7.03
C MET A 66 -6.89 -7.79 -8.18
N ALA A 67 -7.33 -8.30 -9.33
CA ALA A 67 -6.48 -8.46 -10.52
C ALA A 67 -5.97 -7.11 -11.05
N ALA A 68 -6.83 -6.09 -11.05
CA ALA A 68 -6.49 -4.73 -11.44
C ALA A 68 -5.46 -4.07 -10.49
N PHE A 69 -5.49 -4.42 -9.21
CA PHE A 69 -4.46 -4.03 -8.26
C PHE A 69 -3.12 -4.71 -8.59
N TYR A 70 -3.10 -6.04 -8.69
CA TYR A 70 -1.85 -6.78 -8.91
C TYR A 70 -1.16 -6.37 -10.20
N SER A 71 -1.90 -6.13 -11.29
CA SER A 71 -1.30 -5.64 -12.54
C SER A 71 -0.60 -4.28 -12.42
N ARG A 72 -1.05 -3.43 -11.49
CA ARG A 72 -0.44 -2.10 -11.21
C ARG A 72 0.65 -2.16 -10.13
N PHE A 73 0.60 -3.17 -9.28
CA PHE A 73 1.46 -3.33 -8.11
C PHE A 73 2.67 -4.24 -8.36
N VAL A 74 2.46 -5.40 -8.98
CA VAL A 74 3.47 -6.46 -9.22
C VAL A 74 4.58 -6.08 -10.21
N PRO A 75 4.42 -5.17 -11.19
CA PRO A 75 5.55 -4.74 -12.01
C PRO A 75 6.69 -4.09 -11.21
N LEU A 76 6.48 -3.78 -9.92
CA LEU A 76 7.34 -2.91 -9.14
C LEU A 76 7.91 -3.54 -7.86
N THR A 77 7.48 -4.76 -7.51
CA THR A 77 8.04 -5.54 -6.39
C THR A 77 9.09 -6.57 -6.83
N ARG A 78 9.43 -6.66 -8.13
CA ARG A 78 10.55 -7.47 -8.62
C ARG A 78 11.90 -6.79 -8.40
N THR A 79 12.34 -6.58 -7.15
CA THR A 79 13.77 -6.57 -6.82
C THR A 79 14.01 -6.85 -5.33
N ALA A 80 13.92 -8.12 -4.94
CA ALA A 80 14.67 -8.70 -3.82
C ALA A 80 14.68 -10.23 -3.97
N CYS A 81 15.26 -10.73 -5.06
CA CYS A 81 15.85 -12.06 -5.05
C CYS A 81 17.36 -11.86 -4.98
N ASN A 82 17.90 -11.96 -3.76
CA ASN A 82 19.30 -12.29 -3.52
C ASN A 82 19.31 -13.49 -2.57
#